data_AF-A0A380RDW0-F1
#
_entry.id   AF-A0A380RDW0-F1
#
_cell.length_a   1.000
_cell.length_b   1.000
_cell.length_c   1.000
_cell.angle_alpha   90.00
_cell.angle_beta   90.00
_cell.angle_gamma   90.00
#
_symmetry.space_group_name_H-M   'P 1'
#
loop_
_entity.id
_entity.type
_entity.pdbx_description
1 polymer ?
#
loop_
_entity_poly.entity_id
_entity_poly.type
_entity_poly.pdbx_seq_one_letter_code
_entity_poly.pdbx_strand_id
1 'polypeptide(L)'
;MLISLTKEKMESLFLQFLQDVFKHPEVVSCLVKKNLITRETMEEAGRKAFEASFHDLFSDVDLAVKVRLPKDGSVTPEDYTKRIDRFGINEKTALGWMLVPENQVYRIIFYNGMRYDLIFDFEYSDDVSLNLGDAPASIEDNKDWPYVNINRFWFIELQALGKLYRKDHLISAHLANMNLNETLVMQMIMRDQKYGTNHHRYGYSEDLEYVKDLGKAPYKTDDQTFNRIADQIYSAALSYDRLVRYFYPEYKDRSKAFFAIWDWYESCRKAGN
;
A
#
# COMPACT_ATOMS: atom_id res chain seq x y z
N MET A 1 -17.35 -2.87 4.09
CA MET A 1 -16.56 -4.05 3.68
C MET A 1 -16.24 -4.78 4.97
N LEU A 2 -16.55 -6.07 5.06
CA LEU A 2 -16.20 -6.86 6.25
C LEU A 2 -14.74 -7.31 6.10
N ILE A 3 -13.84 -6.77 6.92
CA ILE A 3 -12.44 -7.21 6.96
C ILE A 3 -12.36 -8.45 7.85
N SER A 4 -11.61 -9.46 7.39
CA SER A 4 -11.27 -10.64 8.17
C SER A 4 -9.88 -11.08 7.75
N LEU A 5 -8.91 -10.90 8.66
CA LEU A 5 -7.50 -11.26 8.46
C LEU A 5 -7.12 -12.42 9.39
N THR A 6 -7.98 -13.44 9.47
CA THR A 6 -7.56 -14.72 10.08
C THR A 6 -6.51 -15.37 9.19
N LYS A 7 -5.69 -16.25 9.76
CA LYS A 7 -4.65 -16.97 9.02
C LYS A 7 -5.23 -17.72 7.82
N GLU A 8 -6.36 -18.41 8.00
CA GLU A 8 -7.05 -19.18 6.96
C GLU A 8 -7.58 -18.27 5.86
N LYS A 9 -8.12 -17.10 6.22
CA LYS A 9 -8.62 -16.15 5.24
C LYS A 9 -7.48 -15.52 4.44
N MET A 10 -6.39 -15.16 5.11
CA MET A 10 -5.19 -14.62 4.46
C MET A 10 -4.55 -15.66 3.53
N GLU A 11 -4.48 -16.93 3.93
CA GLU A 11 -4.02 -18.02 3.05
C GLU A 11 -4.89 -18.13 1.80
N SER A 12 -6.22 -18.15 1.98
CA SER A 12 -7.16 -18.20 0.84
C SER A 12 -7.00 -17.01 -0.11
N LEU A 13 -6.81 -15.80 0.43
CA LEU A 13 -6.57 -14.60 -0.38
C LEU A 13 -5.22 -14.63 -1.09
N PHE A 14 -4.19 -15.18 -0.45
CA PHE A 14 -2.88 -15.39 -1.06
C PHE A 14 -2.93 -16.38 -2.23
N LEU A 15 -3.59 -17.52 -2.04
CA LEU A 15 -3.78 -18.50 -3.12
C LEU A 15 -4.58 -17.91 -4.29
N GLN A 16 -5.60 -17.09 -4.00
CA GLN A 16 -6.34 -16.37 -5.04
C GLN A 16 -5.44 -15.40 -5.80
N PHE A 17 -4.57 -14.67 -5.09
CA PHE A 17 -3.64 -13.75 -5.73
C PHE A 17 -2.62 -14.48 -6.61
N LEU A 18 -2.10 -15.63 -6.16
CA LEU A 18 -1.24 -16.49 -6.99
C LEU A 18 -1.96 -16.98 -8.25
N GLN A 19 -3.24 -17.36 -8.15
CA GLN A 19 -4.04 -17.72 -9.33
C GLN A 19 -4.08 -16.56 -10.33
N ASP A 20 -4.31 -15.34 -9.85
CA ASP A 20 -4.34 -14.14 -10.70
C ASP A 20 -2.98 -13.84 -11.33
N VAL A 21 -1.89 -14.02 -10.59
CA VAL A 21 -0.52 -13.91 -11.11
C VAL A 21 -0.25 -14.94 -12.21
N PHE A 22 -0.64 -16.20 -12.02
CA PHE A 22 -0.39 -17.27 -12.98
C PHE A 22 -1.30 -17.26 -14.22
N LYS A 23 -2.34 -16.40 -14.27
CA LYS A 23 -3.11 -16.14 -15.50
C LYS A 23 -2.25 -15.57 -16.62
N HIS A 24 -1.15 -14.90 -16.28
CA HIS A 24 -0.21 -14.35 -17.25
C HIS A 24 0.73 -15.47 -17.74
N PRO A 25 0.69 -15.86 -19.01
CA PRO A 25 1.44 -17.02 -19.53
C PRO A 25 2.96 -16.86 -19.39
N GLU A 26 3.46 -15.64 -19.43
CA GLU A 26 4.89 -15.34 -19.30
C GLU A 26 5.44 -15.51 -17.88
N VAL A 27 4.58 -15.60 -16.86
CA VAL A 27 5.01 -15.89 -15.49
C VAL A 27 5.44 -17.35 -15.41
N VAL A 28 6.68 -17.61 -15.03
CA VAL A 28 7.23 -18.98 -15.00
C VAL A 28 6.96 -19.62 -13.63
N SER A 29 7.24 -18.87 -12.57
CA SER A 29 7.14 -19.35 -11.21
C SER A 29 7.05 -18.17 -10.24
N CYS A 30 6.58 -18.43 -9.03
CA CYS A 30 6.69 -17.51 -7.91
C CYS A 30 7.62 -18.12 -6.84
N LEU A 31 8.27 -17.28 -6.05
CA LEU A 31 9.10 -17.68 -4.92
C LEU A 31 8.68 -16.87 -3.70
N VAL A 32 8.38 -17.59 -2.61
CA VAL A 32 8.15 -17.00 -1.29
C VAL A 32 9.08 -17.69 -0.30
N LYS A 33 9.95 -16.91 0.34
CA LYS A 33 11.10 -17.41 1.11
C LYS A 33 11.95 -18.38 0.29
N LYS A 34 11.79 -19.69 0.47
CA LYS A 34 12.50 -20.77 -0.23
C LYS A 34 11.58 -21.72 -1.00
N ASN A 35 10.28 -21.44 -1.02
CA ASN A 35 9.28 -22.29 -1.63
C ASN A 35 9.01 -21.82 -3.06
N LEU A 36 9.46 -22.61 -4.04
CA LEU A 36 9.15 -22.41 -5.45
C LEU A 36 7.72 -22.86 -5.72
N ILE A 37 6.94 -22.00 -6.36
CA ILE A 37 5.54 -22.22 -6.71
C ILE A 37 5.45 -22.16 -8.23
N THR A 38 4.86 -23.17 -8.85
CA THR A 38 4.55 -23.21 -10.29
C THR A 38 3.05 -23.34 -10.50
N ARG A 39 2.57 -23.26 -11.75
CA ARG A 39 1.13 -23.44 -12.04
C ARG A 39 0.61 -24.81 -11.59
N GLU A 40 1.41 -25.84 -11.79
CA GLU A 40 1.08 -27.24 -11.50
C GLU A 40 1.08 -27.52 -10.00
N THR A 41 1.88 -26.78 -9.24
CA THR A 41 2.10 -26.98 -7.81
C THR A 41 1.46 -25.88 -6.96
N MET A 42 0.73 -24.95 -7.58
CA MET A 42 0.27 -23.70 -6.99
C MET A 42 -0.47 -23.89 -5.67
N GLU A 43 -1.39 -24.86 -5.59
CA GLU A 43 -2.16 -25.07 -4.37
C GLU A 43 -1.30 -25.61 -3.22
N GLU A 44 -0.59 -26.72 -3.43
CA GLU A 44 0.21 -27.35 -2.37
C GLU A 44 1.43 -26.51 -1.99
N ALA A 45 2.21 -26.06 -2.98
CA ALA A 45 3.39 -25.23 -2.75
C ALA A 45 3.01 -23.84 -2.24
N GLY A 46 1.88 -23.29 -2.69
CA GLY A 46 1.34 -22.02 -2.20
C GLY A 46 0.97 -22.07 -0.71
N ARG A 47 0.30 -23.12 -0.24
CA ARG A 47 0.01 -23.28 1.20
C ARG A 47 1.28 -23.40 2.02
N LYS A 48 2.25 -24.21 1.58
CA LYS A 48 3.56 -24.34 2.25
C LYS A 48 4.32 -23.02 2.29
N ALA A 49 4.30 -22.27 1.19
CA ALA A 49 4.89 -20.95 1.06
C ALA A 49 4.26 -19.94 2.03
N PHE A 50 2.93 -19.89 2.07
CA PHE A 50 2.19 -19.02 2.98
C PHE A 50 2.55 -19.34 4.43
N GLU A 51 2.44 -20.61 4.83
CA GLU A 51 2.77 -21.08 6.17
C GLU A 51 4.18 -20.69 6.60
N ALA A 52 5.16 -20.86 5.71
CA ALA A 52 6.56 -20.52 5.99
C ALA A 52 6.83 -19.01 6.08
N SER A 53 5.97 -18.18 5.48
CA SER A 53 6.10 -16.72 5.47
C SER A 53 5.25 -16.02 6.53
N PHE A 54 4.20 -16.68 7.02
CA PHE A 54 3.24 -16.07 7.94
C PHE A 54 3.83 -15.96 9.35
N HIS A 55 4.14 -14.73 9.76
CA HIS A 55 4.56 -14.43 11.14
C HIS A 55 3.39 -13.96 12.00
N ASP A 56 2.64 -12.98 11.51
CA ASP A 56 1.46 -12.42 12.16
C ASP A 56 0.51 -11.79 11.12
N LEU A 57 -0.68 -11.36 11.55
CA LEU A 57 -1.65 -10.68 10.70
C LEU A 57 -1.21 -9.27 10.24
N PHE A 58 -0.11 -8.75 10.80
CA PHE A 58 0.50 -7.47 10.45
C PHE A 58 1.65 -7.63 9.43
N SER A 59 1.93 -8.86 9.00
CA SER A 59 3.02 -9.17 8.08
C SER A 59 2.58 -8.99 6.63
N ASP A 60 3.54 -8.60 5.83
CA ASP A 60 3.58 -8.66 4.38
C ASP A 60 4.10 -10.02 3.91
N VAL A 61 3.77 -10.37 2.68
CA VAL A 61 4.30 -11.55 1.99
C VAL A 61 5.34 -11.09 0.97
N ASP A 62 6.59 -11.49 1.19
CA ASP A 62 7.68 -11.31 0.22
C ASP A 62 7.45 -12.26 -0.97
N LEU A 63 7.04 -11.72 -2.12
CA LEU A 63 6.70 -12.50 -3.31
C LEU A 63 7.59 -12.09 -4.48
N ALA A 64 8.50 -12.97 -4.89
CA ALA A 64 9.24 -12.82 -6.14
C ALA A 64 8.51 -13.56 -7.26
N VAL A 65 8.30 -12.87 -8.38
CA VAL A 65 7.63 -13.40 -9.57
C VAL A 65 8.64 -13.50 -10.68
N LYS A 66 8.91 -14.72 -11.11
CA LYS A 66 9.81 -14.98 -12.23
C LYS A 66 9.04 -14.85 -13.53
N VAL A 67 9.50 -13.97 -14.41
CA VAL A 67 8.86 -13.61 -15.68
C VAL A 67 9.81 -13.90 -16.83
N ARG A 68 9.28 -14.50 -17.89
CA ARG A 68 10.02 -14.73 -19.14
C ARG A 68 9.69 -13.64 -20.15
N LEU A 69 10.69 -12.83 -20.50
CA LEU A 69 10.59 -11.78 -21.50
C LEU A 69 11.11 -12.25 -22.88
N PRO A 70 10.62 -11.64 -23.97
CA PRO A 70 11.11 -11.92 -25.31
C PRO A 70 12.55 -11.41 -25.49
N LYS A 71 13.43 -12.21 -26.10
CA LYS A 71 14.83 -11.83 -26.38
C LYS A 71 14.98 -10.72 -27.43
N ASP A 72 13.96 -10.50 -28.25
CA ASP A 72 13.96 -9.47 -29.30
C ASP A 72 13.90 -8.04 -28.75
N GLY A 73 13.70 -7.88 -27.44
CA GLY A 73 13.66 -6.58 -26.77
C GLY A 73 12.34 -5.82 -26.96
N SER A 74 11.30 -6.47 -27.49
CA SER A 74 9.97 -5.86 -27.68
C SER A 74 9.31 -5.41 -26.38
N VAL A 75 9.67 -6.02 -25.24
CA VAL A 75 9.26 -5.60 -23.90
C VAL A 75 10.47 -5.62 -22.97
N THR A 76 10.76 -4.49 -22.33
CA THR A 76 11.85 -4.39 -21.35
C THR A 76 11.37 -4.72 -19.93
N PRO A 77 12.29 -5.06 -19.00
CA PRO A 77 11.98 -5.14 -17.57
C PRO A 77 11.30 -3.89 -17.00
N GLU A 78 11.70 -2.70 -17.47
CA GLU A 78 11.13 -1.44 -17.01
C GLU A 78 9.68 -1.28 -17.49
N ASP A 79 9.40 -1.60 -18.76
CA ASP A 79 8.05 -1.57 -19.32
C ASP A 79 7.12 -2.55 -18.59
N TYR A 80 7.62 -3.75 -18.31
CA TYR A 80 6.88 -4.78 -17.60
C TYR A 80 6.55 -4.34 -16.16
N THR A 81 7.56 -3.84 -15.45
CA THR A 81 7.46 -3.39 -14.06
C THR A 81 6.45 -2.25 -13.91
N LYS A 82 6.37 -1.33 -14.88
CA LYS A 82 5.35 -0.25 -14.89
C LYS A 82 3.91 -0.76 -14.97
N ARG A 83 3.68 -2.00 -15.38
CA ARG A 83 2.36 -2.61 -15.62
C ARG A 83 1.86 -3.48 -14.47
N ILE A 84 2.04 -3.01 -13.23
CA ILE A 84 1.50 -3.68 -12.03
C ILE A 84 -0.03 -3.86 -12.06
N ASP A 85 -0.73 -3.04 -12.85
CA ASP A 85 -2.18 -3.16 -13.09
C ASP A 85 -2.57 -4.54 -13.62
N ARG A 86 -1.66 -5.20 -14.38
CA ARG A 86 -1.87 -6.56 -14.89
C ARG A 86 -2.03 -7.58 -13.76
N PHE A 87 -1.43 -7.34 -12.61
CA PHE A 87 -1.55 -8.18 -11.42
C PHE A 87 -2.73 -7.75 -10.52
N GLY A 88 -3.69 -7.01 -11.09
CA GLY A 88 -4.87 -6.57 -10.35
C GLY A 88 -4.60 -5.47 -9.34
N ILE A 89 -3.45 -4.77 -9.42
CA ILE A 89 -3.07 -3.68 -8.51
C ILE A 89 -3.50 -2.36 -9.14
N ASN A 90 -4.59 -1.78 -8.64
CA ASN A 90 -5.10 -0.49 -9.10
C ASN A 90 -5.95 0.17 -8.00
N GLU A 91 -6.48 1.36 -8.27
CA GLU A 91 -7.22 2.16 -7.28
C GLU A 91 -8.51 1.52 -6.75
N LYS A 92 -9.05 0.50 -7.45
CA LYS A 92 -10.26 -0.22 -7.02
C LYS A 92 -9.94 -1.37 -6.06
N THR A 93 -8.73 -1.90 -6.12
CA THR A 93 -8.33 -3.10 -5.38
C THR A 93 -7.31 -2.79 -4.29
N ALA A 94 -6.41 -1.84 -4.54
CA ALA A 94 -5.34 -1.44 -3.65
C ALA A 94 -5.69 -0.17 -2.85
N LEU A 95 -5.52 -0.26 -1.53
CA LEU A 95 -5.59 0.87 -0.62
C LEU A 95 -4.40 1.81 -0.81
N GLY A 96 -3.21 1.26 -1.01
CA GLY A 96 -1.99 2.02 -1.25
C GLY A 96 -0.88 1.13 -1.80
N TRP A 97 0.06 1.73 -2.53
CA TRP A 97 1.25 1.04 -3.03
C TRP A 97 2.36 2.05 -3.33
N MET A 98 3.60 1.56 -3.35
CA MET A 98 4.76 2.34 -3.76
C MET A 98 5.83 1.44 -4.39
N LEU A 99 6.55 1.98 -5.38
CA LEU A 99 7.80 1.39 -5.85
C LEU A 99 8.95 1.89 -4.98
N VAL A 100 9.82 0.99 -4.54
CA VAL A 100 11.10 1.30 -3.90
C VAL A 100 12.18 1.14 -4.96
N PRO A 101 12.65 2.23 -5.61
CA PRO A 101 13.52 2.14 -6.78
C PRO A 101 14.87 1.48 -6.48
N GLU A 102 15.39 1.64 -5.28
CA GLU A 102 16.70 1.12 -4.86
C GLU A 102 16.78 -0.40 -5.01
N ASN A 103 15.67 -1.09 -4.73
CA ASN A 103 15.60 -2.54 -4.73
C ASN A 103 14.58 -3.09 -5.74
N GLN A 104 13.95 -2.21 -6.54
CA GLN A 104 12.91 -2.57 -7.53
C GLN A 104 11.74 -3.38 -6.93
N VAL A 105 11.31 -3.01 -5.71
CA VAL A 105 10.22 -3.70 -5.00
C VAL A 105 8.95 -2.87 -5.02
N TYR A 106 7.84 -3.47 -5.42
CA TYR A 106 6.52 -2.89 -5.20
C TYR A 106 5.98 -3.31 -3.86
N ARG A 107 5.78 -2.35 -2.97
CA ARG A 107 5.10 -2.58 -1.71
C ARG A 107 3.63 -2.23 -1.85
N ILE A 108 2.76 -3.16 -1.56
CA ILE A 108 1.34 -3.10 -1.90
C ILE A 108 0.49 -3.41 -0.69
N ILE A 109 -0.64 -2.70 -0.58
CA ILE A 109 -1.68 -2.92 0.42
C ILE A 109 -3.02 -2.96 -0.29
N PHE A 110 -3.70 -4.10 -0.23
CA PHE A 110 -5.04 -4.27 -0.76
C PHE A 110 -6.11 -3.77 0.21
N TYR A 111 -7.29 -3.37 -0.29
CA TYR A 111 -8.41 -2.96 0.55
C TYR A 111 -8.90 -4.04 1.52
N ASN A 112 -8.60 -5.31 1.24
CA ASN A 112 -8.89 -6.43 2.14
C ASN A 112 -7.87 -6.56 3.29
N GLY A 113 -6.82 -5.73 3.32
CA GLY A 113 -5.76 -5.73 4.33
C GLY A 113 -4.55 -6.62 4.01
N MET A 114 -4.57 -7.39 2.92
CA MET A 114 -3.40 -8.16 2.47
C MET A 114 -2.28 -7.23 2.00
N ARG A 115 -1.05 -7.61 2.31
CA ARG A 115 0.15 -6.82 1.96
C ARG A 115 1.20 -7.68 1.30
N TYR A 116 1.91 -7.10 0.35
CA TYR A 116 2.91 -7.79 -0.44
C TYR A 116 4.11 -6.88 -0.70
N ASP A 117 5.31 -7.45 -0.59
CA ASP A 117 6.52 -6.92 -1.21
C ASP A 117 6.75 -7.74 -2.48
N LEU A 118 6.36 -7.18 -3.62
CA LEU A 118 6.37 -7.82 -4.94
C LEU A 118 7.66 -7.47 -5.70
N ILE A 119 8.37 -8.50 -6.12
CA ILE A 119 9.65 -8.41 -6.84
C ILE A 119 9.50 -9.13 -8.18
N PHE A 120 10.11 -8.60 -9.25
CA PHE A 120 10.15 -9.27 -10.54
C PHE A 120 11.56 -9.73 -10.87
N ASP A 121 11.69 -11.03 -11.17
CA ASP A 121 12.92 -11.64 -11.67
C ASP A 121 12.74 -11.99 -13.15
N PHE A 122 13.62 -11.50 -14.02
CA PHE A 122 13.46 -11.67 -15.46
C PHE A 122 14.41 -12.70 -16.04
N GLU A 123 13.88 -13.59 -16.90
CA GLU A 123 14.65 -14.43 -17.80
C GLU A 123 14.24 -14.13 -19.26
N TYR A 124 15.12 -14.39 -20.22
CA TYR A 124 14.85 -14.10 -21.63
C TYR A 124 14.74 -15.37 -22.47
N SER A 125 13.78 -15.41 -23.38
CA SER A 125 13.57 -16.55 -24.28
C SER A 125 13.09 -16.14 -25.68
N ASP A 126 13.31 -17.03 -26.65
CA ASP A 126 12.89 -16.87 -28.05
C ASP A 126 11.46 -17.41 -28.29
N ASP A 127 10.90 -18.15 -27.33
CA ASP A 127 9.59 -18.82 -27.42
C ASP A 127 8.42 -17.97 -26.86
N VAL A 128 8.69 -16.73 -26.45
CA VAL A 128 7.69 -15.83 -25.88
C VAL A 128 7.43 -14.68 -26.83
N SER A 129 6.16 -14.47 -27.17
CA SER A 129 5.66 -13.22 -27.72
C SER A 129 4.81 -12.56 -26.65
N LEU A 130 5.20 -11.37 -26.19
CA LEU A 130 4.52 -10.66 -25.12
C LEU A 130 3.97 -9.33 -25.62
N ASN A 131 2.68 -9.12 -25.41
CA ASN A 131 2.04 -7.82 -25.60
C ASN A 131 1.45 -7.37 -24.27
N LEU A 132 1.96 -6.27 -23.72
CA LEU A 132 1.46 -5.71 -22.46
C LEU A 132 0.06 -5.07 -22.61
N GLY A 133 -0.41 -4.88 -23.84
CA GLY A 133 -1.60 -4.11 -24.15
C GLY A 133 -1.43 -2.63 -23.82
N ASP A 134 -2.48 -1.85 -24.03
CA ASP A 134 -2.49 -0.45 -23.63
C ASP A 134 -2.47 -0.33 -22.10
N ALA A 135 -1.75 0.68 -21.61
CA ALA A 135 -1.89 1.07 -20.21
C ALA A 135 -3.33 1.54 -19.96
N PRO A 136 -3.94 1.20 -18.81
CA PRO A 136 -5.23 1.77 -18.45
C PRO A 136 -5.14 3.29 -18.48
N ALA A 137 -6.23 3.95 -18.87
CA ALA A 137 -6.30 5.40 -18.83
C ALA A 137 -5.91 5.89 -17.43
N SER A 138 -4.79 6.60 -17.35
CA SER A 138 -4.32 7.16 -16.09
C SER A 138 -5.24 8.32 -15.69
N ILE A 139 -5.50 8.46 -14.40
CA ILE A 139 -6.03 9.73 -13.88
C ILE A 139 -5.07 10.85 -14.31
N GLU A 140 -5.63 11.95 -14.81
CA GLU A 140 -4.82 13.12 -15.17
C GLU A 140 -4.05 13.58 -13.93
N ASP A 141 -2.73 13.58 -14.05
CA ASP A 141 -1.88 13.78 -12.90
C ASP A 141 -1.76 15.27 -12.55
N ASN A 142 -1.92 15.61 -11.27
CA ASN A 142 -1.76 16.97 -10.80
C ASN A 142 -0.26 17.25 -10.61
N LYS A 143 0.27 18.25 -11.32
CA LYS A 143 1.70 18.60 -11.26
C LYS A 143 2.17 18.98 -9.86
N ASP A 144 1.32 19.62 -9.07
CA ASP A 144 1.66 20.09 -7.73
C ASP A 144 1.51 18.97 -6.69
N TRP A 145 0.62 18.01 -6.93
CA TRP A 145 0.44 16.85 -6.06
C TRP A 145 0.20 15.56 -6.84
N PRO A 146 1.26 14.90 -7.34
CA PRO A 146 1.12 13.69 -8.15
C PRO A 146 0.37 12.54 -7.46
N TYR A 147 -0.38 11.76 -8.22
CA TYR A 147 -1.29 10.72 -7.72
C TYR A 147 -0.53 9.61 -6.99
N VAL A 148 0.73 9.37 -7.34
CA VAL A 148 1.62 8.45 -6.63
C VAL A 148 1.75 8.78 -5.13
N ASN A 149 1.63 10.06 -4.75
CA ASN A 149 1.66 10.48 -3.34
C ASN A 149 0.48 9.93 -2.55
N ILE A 150 -0.70 9.79 -3.19
CA ILE A 150 -1.89 9.19 -2.59
C ILE A 150 -1.63 7.73 -2.26
N ASN A 151 -1.10 6.97 -3.22
CA ASN A 151 -0.83 5.56 -3.02
C ASN A 151 0.26 5.33 -1.98
N ARG A 152 1.29 6.18 -1.97
CA ARG A 152 2.37 6.17 -0.96
C ARG A 152 1.84 6.51 0.43
N PHE A 153 1.02 7.55 0.58
CA PHE A 153 0.45 7.95 1.86
C PHE A 153 -0.29 6.80 2.52
N TRP A 154 -1.23 6.19 1.80
CA TRP A 154 -2.03 5.08 2.33
C TRP A 154 -1.23 3.80 2.59
N PHE A 155 -0.17 3.57 1.81
CA PHE A 155 0.79 2.52 2.11
C PHE A 155 1.46 2.76 3.47
N ILE A 156 2.05 3.95 3.67
CA ILE A 156 2.74 4.32 4.91
C ILE A 156 1.79 4.32 6.11
N GLU A 157 0.55 4.77 5.91
CA GLU A 157 -0.44 4.90 6.97
C GLU A 157 -0.79 3.54 7.59
N LEU A 158 -1.00 2.51 6.76
CA LEU A 158 -1.25 1.17 7.27
C LEU A 158 0.02 0.52 7.86
N GLN A 159 1.21 0.87 7.39
CA GLN A 159 2.45 0.42 8.03
C GLN A 159 2.60 1.02 9.42
N ALA A 160 2.32 2.32 9.59
CA ALA A 160 2.29 2.98 10.90
C ALA A 160 1.34 2.25 11.86
N LEU A 161 0.14 1.91 11.38
CA LEU A 161 -0.84 1.15 12.13
C LEU A 161 -0.35 -0.26 12.51
N GLY A 162 0.19 -1.01 11.56
CA GLY A 162 0.72 -2.36 11.83
C GLY A 162 1.86 -2.34 12.86
N LYS A 163 2.74 -1.35 12.80
CA LYS A 163 3.83 -1.17 13.79
C LYS A 163 3.30 -0.78 15.16
N LEU A 164 2.25 0.04 15.22
CA LEU A 164 1.57 0.39 16.48
C LEU A 164 1.06 -0.85 17.21
N TYR A 165 0.35 -1.73 16.50
CA TYR A 165 -0.21 -2.95 17.09
C TYR A 165 0.86 -4.00 17.45
N ARG A 166 2.04 -3.95 16.81
CA ARG A 166 3.22 -4.72 17.22
C ARG A 166 3.99 -4.12 18.39
N LYS A 167 3.53 -2.99 18.97
CA LYS A 167 4.21 -2.22 20.03
C LYS A 167 5.57 -1.65 19.61
N ASP A 168 5.81 -1.52 18.31
CA ASP A 168 6.99 -0.85 17.75
C ASP A 168 6.69 0.66 17.65
N HIS A 169 6.62 1.31 18.80
CA HIS A 169 6.19 2.69 18.92
C HIS A 169 7.14 3.67 18.22
N LEU A 170 8.44 3.38 18.16
CA LEU A 170 9.40 4.25 17.50
C LEU A 170 9.17 4.31 16.00
N ILE A 171 9.05 3.15 15.34
CA ILE A 171 8.78 3.11 13.90
C ILE A 171 7.37 3.62 13.62
N SER A 172 6.38 3.23 14.43
CA SER A 172 5.01 3.69 14.26
C SER A 172 4.88 5.22 14.35
N ALA A 173 5.48 5.84 15.38
CA ALA A 173 5.49 7.29 15.52
C ALA A 173 6.25 7.98 14.38
N HIS A 174 7.38 7.41 13.93
CA HIS A 174 8.13 7.94 12.80
C HIS A 174 7.26 8.00 11.54
N LEU A 175 6.59 6.89 11.19
CA LEU A 175 5.72 6.82 10.00
C LEU A 175 4.50 7.73 10.14
N ALA A 176 3.86 7.80 11.32
CA ALA A 176 2.74 8.70 11.58
C ALA A 176 3.13 10.18 11.41
N ASN A 177 4.30 10.58 11.91
CA ASN A 177 4.79 11.95 11.72
C ASN A 177 5.13 12.25 10.26
N MET A 178 5.69 11.29 9.50
CA MET A 178 5.90 11.47 8.06
C MET A 178 4.58 11.77 7.34
N ASN A 179 3.53 11.01 7.64
CA ASN A 179 2.22 11.22 7.01
C ASN A 179 1.52 12.51 7.48
N LEU A 180 1.68 12.91 8.74
CA LEU A 180 1.26 14.26 9.17
C LEU A 180 1.99 15.35 8.38
N ASN A 181 3.30 15.22 8.16
CA ASN A 181 4.06 16.17 7.35
C ASN A 181 3.55 16.23 5.91
N GLU A 182 3.14 15.12 5.30
CA GLU A 182 2.52 15.13 3.96
C GLU A 182 1.26 16.01 3.93
N THR A 183 0.41 15.95 4.96
CA THR A 183 -0.78 16.83 5.06
C THR A 183 -0.38 18.31 5.16
N LEU A 184 0.71 18.62 5.87
CA LEU A 184 1.25 19.97 5.94
C LEU A 184 1.79 20.44 4.60
N VAL A 185 2.49 19.59 3.85
CA VAL A 185 2.99 19.90 2.50
C VAL A 185 1.83 20.24 1.56
N MET A 186 0.75 19.46 1.59
CA MET A 186 -0.46 19.75 0.82
C MET A 186 -1.02 21.14 1.16
N GLN A 187 -1.14 21.48 2.45
CA GLN A 187 -1.62 22.79 2.88
C GLN A 187 -0.67 23.93 2.46
N MET A 188 0.66 23.70 2.48
CA MET A 188 1.63 24.68 1.99
C MET A 188 1.45 24.95 0.50
N ILE A 189 1.25 23.93 -0.32
CA ILE A 189 0.96 24.07 -1.76
C ILE A 189 -0.34 24.85 -1.98
N MET A 190 -1.41 24.46 -1.28
CA MET A 190 -2.72 25.14 -1.37
C MET A 190 -2.62 26.62 -0.99
N ARG A 191 -1.83 26.95 0.04
CA ARG A 191 -1.55 28.32 0.45
C ARG A 191 -0.80 29.07 -0.64
N ASP A 192 0.27 28.49 -1.16
CA ASP A 192 1.11 29.10 -2.18
C ASP A 192 0.31 29.44 -3.44
N GLN A 193 -0.57 28.53 -3.86
CA GLN A 193 -1.52 28.77 -4.95
C GLN A 193 -2.52 29.89 -4.62
N LYS A 194 -3.07 29.90 -3.40
CA LYS A 194 -4.02 30.94 -2.94
C LYS A 194 -3.42 32.34 -2.94
N TYR A 195 -2.16 32.48 -2.53
CA TYR A 195 -1.49 33.79 -2.41
C TYR A 195 -0.56 34.11 -3.59
N GLY A 196 -0.44 33.21 -4.57
CA GLY A 196 0.41 33.40 -5.75
C GLY A 196 1.89 33.57 -5.42
N THR A 197 2.39 32.86 -4.40
CA THR A 197 3.76 32.99 -3.89
C THR A 197 4.40 31.63 -3.68
N ASN A 198 5.70 31.54 -3.93
CA ASN A 198 6.56 30.42 -3.51
C ASN A 198 7.64 30.89 -2.51
N HIS A 199 7.49 32.11 -1.98
CA HIS A 199 8.44 32.72 -1.05
C HIS A 199 7.95 32.58 0.39
N HIS A 200 8.56 31.64 1.12
CA HIS A 200 8.22 31.33 2.52
C HIS A 200 8.86 32.30 3.52
N ARG A 201 8.70 33.61 3.33
CA ARG A 201 9.22 34.63 4.26
C ARG A 201 8.30 34.91 5.45
N TYR A 202 7.00 34.75 5.24
CA TYR A 202 5.96 35.00 6.23
C TYR A 202 4.94 33.86 6.19
N GLY A 203 4.41 33.48 7.36
CA GLY A 203 3.24 32.62 7.47
C GLY A 203 1.95 33.43 7.54
N TYR A 204 0.81 32.76 7.40
CA TYR A 204 -0.52 33.40 7.46
C TYR A 204 -1.34 32.92 8.67
N SER A 205 -0.69 32.34 9.68
CA SER A 205 -1.33 31.76 10.87
C SER A 205 -2.38 30.71 10.49
N GLU A 206 -1.98 29.81 9.60
CA GLU A 206 -2.84 28.81 9.01
C GLU A 206 -3.37 27.81 10.04
N ASP A 207 -4.68 27.50 9.95
CA ASP A 207 -5.26 26.39 10.70
C ASP A 207 -4.80 25.06 10.09
N LEU A 208 -4.11 24.26 10.88
CA LEU A 208 -3.58 22.96 10.44
C LEU A 208 -4.71 21.93 10.35
N GLU A 209 -4.86 21.30 9.19
CA GLU A 209 -6.03 20.46 8.89
C GLU A 209 -6.09 19.22 9.80
N TYR A 210 -4.93 18.64 10.11
CA TYR A 210 -4.83 17.47 10.96
C TYR A 210 -5.27 17.76 12.41
N VAL A 211 -5.01 18.96 12.94
CA VAL A 211 -5.35 19.33 14.33
C VAL A 211 -6.84 19.23 14.59
N LYS A 212 -7.69 19.38 13.57
CA LYS A 212 -9.15 19.25 13.70
C LYS A 212 -9.59 17.92 14.26
N ASP A 213 -8.82 16.84 14.07
CA ASP A 213 -9.16 15.49 14.54
C ASP A 213 -8.21 14.93 15.60
N LEU A 214 -7.26 15.75 16.05
CA LEU A 214 -6.40 15.42 17.19
C LEU A 214 -7.25 15.32 18.47
N GLY A 215 -7.00 14.30 19.27
CA GLY A 215 -7.70 13.90 20.49
C GLY A 215 -8.91 13.00 20.23
N LYS A 216 -9.32 12.80 18.98
CA LYS A 216 -10.62 12.18 18.63
C LYS A 216 -10.55 10.71 18.26
N ALA A 217 -9.36 10.11 18.20
CA ALA A 217 -9.26 8.70 17.84
C ALA A 217 -10.07 7.81 18.80
N PRO A 218 -10.93 6.90 18.31
CA PRO A 218 -11.73 6.03 19.17
C PRO A 218 -10.92 4.85 19.75
N TYR A 219 -9.71 4.62 19.22
CA TYR A 219 -8.85 3.50 19.59
C TYR A 219 -7.93 3.91 20.74
N LYS A 220 -8.31 3.53 21.97
CA LYS A 220 -7.56 3.88 23.19
C LYS A 220 -7.27 2.64 24.05
N THR A 221 -6.17 2.72 24.78
CA THR A 221 -5.64 1.72 25.71
C THR A 221 -5.11 2.40 26.98
N ASP A 222 -4.59 1.63 27.94
CA ASP A 222 -3.90 2.20 29.11
C ASP A 222 -2.49 2.74 28.76
N ASP A 223 -1.97 2.42 27.58
CA ASP A 223 -0.68 2.93 27.09
C ASP A 223 -0.85 4.32 26.47
N GLN A 224 -0.32 5.34 27.14
CA GLN A 224 -0.37 6.73 26.68
C GLN A 224 0.42 6.97 25.39
N THR A 225 1.50 6.21 25.16
CA THR A 225 2.30 6.31 23.92
C THR A 225 1.49 5.76 22.75
N PHE A 226 0.87 4.59 22.92
CA PHE A 226 -0.07 4.04 21.95
C PHE A 226 -1.16 5.06 21.61
N ASN A 227 -1.80 5.63 22.63
CA ASN A 227 -2.93 6.54 22.46
C ASN A 227 -2.56 7.82 21.70
N ARG A 228 -1.34 8.32 21.86
CA ARG A 228 -0.83 9.48 21.13
C ARG A 228 -0.56 9.14 19.67
N ILE A 229 0.09 8.02 19.40
CA ILE A 229 0.40 7.61 18.02
C ILE A 229 -0.87 7.25 17.25
N ALA A 230 -1.81 6.52 17.88
CA ALA A 230 -3.14 6.26 17.33
C ALA A 230 -3.84 7.57 16.96
N ASP A 231 -3.73 8.59 17.79
CA ASP A 231 -4.35 9.88 17.53
C ASP A 231 -3.75 10.60 16.31
N GLN A 232 -2.43 10.52 16.15
CA GLN A 232 -1.73 11.04 14.98
C GLN A 232 -2.15 10.34 13.68
N ILE A 233 -2.19 9.00 13.69
CA ILE A 233 -2.63 8.18 12.55
C ILE A 233 -4.09 8.53 12.19
N TYR A 234 -4.99 8.51 13.17
CA TYR A 234 -6.40 8.84 12.94
C TYR A 234 -6.59 10.23 12.32
N SER A 235 -5.88 11.22 12.87
CA SER A 235 -5.89 12.61 12.41
C SER A 235 -5.31 12.75 10.99
N ALA A 236 -4.20 12.08 10.69
CA ALA A 236 -3.58 12.08 9.37
C ALA A 236 -4.51 11.48 8.31
N ALA A 237 -5.07 10.30 8.55
CA ALA A 237 -5.98 9.63 7.62
C ALA A 237 -7.19 10.50 7.23
N LEU A 238 -7.83 11.15 8.20
CA LEU A 238 -9.00 12.01 7.95
C LEU A 238 -8.64 13.31 7.25
N SER A 239 -7.55 13.96 7.66
CA SER A 239 -7.11 15.22 7.05
C SER A 239 -6.62 15.01 5.62
N TYR A 240 -5.94 13.90 5.34
CA TYR A 240 -5.49 13.57 3.99
C TYR A 240 -6.67 13.44 3.01
N ASP A 241 -7.70 12.67 3.36
CA ASP A 241 -8.91 12.52 2.52
C ASP A 241 -9.59 13.88 2.24
N ARG A 242 -9.57 14.82 3.21
CA ARG A 242 -10.12 16.16 3.00
C ARG A 242 -9.26 17.01 2.07
N LEU A 243 -7.95 17.00 2.25
CA LEU A 243 -7.01 17.82 1.49
C LEU A 243 -6.86 17.33 0.05
N VAL A 244 -6.82 16.02 -0.18
CA VAL A 244 -6.55 15.46 -1.51
C VAL A 244 -7.63 15.81 -2.53
N ARG A 245 -8.87 16.02 -2.08
CA ARG A 245 -9.99 16.48 -2.93
C ARG A 245 -9.75 17.86 -3.55
N TYR A 246 -8.90 18.68 -2.94
CA TYR A 246 -8.48 19.94 -3.53
C TYR A 246 -7.73 19.70 -4.85
N PHE A 247 -6.85 18.70 -4.88
CA PHE A 247 -6.04 18.34 -6.04
C PHE A 247 -6.79 17.43 -7.02
N TYR A 248 -7.69 16.59 -6.49
CA TYR A 248 -8.47 15.60 -7.24
C TYR A 248 -9.93 15.60 -6.79
N PRO A 249 -10.81 16.43 -7.38
CA PRO A 249 -12.22 16.54 -6.96
C PRO A 249 -13.02 15.23 -7.03
N GLU A 250 -12.65 14.34 -7.95
CA GLU A 250 -13.24 13.01 -8.15
C GLU A 250 -12.74 11.96 -7.14
N TYR A 251 -11.79 12.32 -6.26
CA TYR A 251 -11.19 11.40 -5.31
C TYR A 251 -12.23 10.82 -4.33
N LYS A 252 -12.13 9.50 -4.13
CA LYS A 252 -12.95 8.76 -3.17
C LYS A 252 -12.15 8.43 -1.92
N ASP A 253 -12.73 8.75 -0.78
CA ASP A 253 -12.13 8.54 0.54
C ASP A 253 -11.69 7.09 0.73
N ARG A 254 -10.43 6.95 1.15
CA ARG A 254 -9.84 5.65 1.45
C ARG A 254 -9.81 5.37 2.96
N SER A 255 -9.98 6.40 3.80
CA SER A 255 -10.04 6.27 5.27
C SER A 255 -11.08 5.25 5.74
N LYS A 256 -12.23 5.15 5.06
CA LYS A 256 -13.27 4.15 5.41
C LYS A 256 -12.75 2.71 5.36
N ALA A 257 -11.95 2.38 4.35
CA ALA A 257 -11.39 1.03 4.24
C ALA A 257 -10.23 0.83 5.23
N PHE A 258 -9.40 1.85 5.40
CA PHE A 258 -8.35 1.86 6.42
C PHE A 258 -8.91 1.62 7.84
N PHE A 259 -9.97 2.33 8.24
CA PHE A 259 -10.61 2.13 9.55
C PHE A 259 -11.27 0.76 9.68
N ALA A 260 -11.80 0.19 8.60
CA ALA A 260 -12.29 -1.19 8.65
C ALA A 260 -11.18 -2.21 8.94
N ILE A 261 -9.95 -1.96 8.46
CA ILE A 261 -8.77 -2.78 8.80
C ILE A 261 -8.36 -2.53 10.26
N TRP A 262 -8.38 -1.28 10.71
CA TRP A 262 -8.08 -0.93 12.09
C TRP A 262 -9.06 -1.57 13.07
N ASP A 263 -10.36 -1.51 12.80
CA ASP A 263 -11.39 -2.15 13.61
C ASP A 263 -11.12 -3.66 13.79
N TRP A 264 -10.62 -4.33 12.76
CA TRP A 264 -10.21 -5.72 12.84
C TRP A 264 -8.95 -5.93 13.72
N TYR A 265 -7.95 -5.06 13.58
CA TYR A 265 -6.75 -5.12 14.46
C TYR A 265 -7.14 -4.94 15.93
N GLU A 266 -8.07 -4.03 16.18
CA GLU A 266 -8.59 -3.75 17.50
C GLU A 266 -9.41 -4.90 18.07
N SER A 267 -10.23 -5.57 17.26
CA SER A 267 -10.98 -6.75 17.72
C SER A 267 -10.04 -7.90 18.08
N CYS A 268 -8.99 -8.13 17.29
CA CYS A 268 -7.97 -9.13 17.61
C CYS A 268 -7.22 -8.81 18.91
N ARG A 269 -6.82 -7.54 19.10
CA ARG A 269 -6.14 -7.10 20.33
C ARG A 269 -7.02 -7.32 21.57
N LYS A 270 -8.31 -6.99 21.49
CA LYS A 270 -9.26 -7.17 22.60
C LYS A 270 -9.55 -8.63 22.90
N ALA A 271 -9.53 -9.51 21.90
CA ALA A 271 -9.75 -10.94 22.09
C ALA A 271 -8.53 -11.69 22.65
N GLY A 272 -7.32 -11.11 22.53
CA GLY A 272 -6.07 -11.67 23.05
C GLY A 272 -5.68 -11.22 24.45
N ASN A 273 -6.49 -10.35 25.09
CA ASN A 273 -6.41 -9.98 26.51
C ASN A 273 -7.44 -10.78 27.32
#